data_AF-A0A2A2YB64-F1
#
_entry.id   AF-A0A2A2YB64-F1
#
_cell.length_a   1.000
_cell.length_b   1.000
_cell.length_c   1.000
_cell.angle_alpha   90.00
_cell.angle_beta   90.00
_cell.angle_gamma   90.00
#
_symmetry.space_group_name_H-M   'P 1'
#
loop_
_entity.id
_entity.type
_entity.pdbx_description
1 polymer ?
#
loop_
_entity_poly.entity_id
_entity_poly.type
_entity_poly.pdbx_seq_one_letter_code
_entity_poly.pdbx_strand_id
1 'polypeptide(L)'
;MAKNLCKDYFLQFVTCQNPLSHTASGVPKTQSASVASQDYLEQIFHLIEQKGYARAVDIARNLGISQASVSAMLKRLGNEELVVYERYRGVILTQKGSDLAQYVIKRHEVLTRLLRHFGLDEDTIYQDVEGMEHHISAQTLKAFTILANELDLDPGLCRTLKRKIRRA
;
A
#
# COMPACT_ATOMS: atom_id res chain seq x y z
N MET A 1 7.96 10.13 -16.29
CA MET A 1 6.91 10.93 -15.64
C MET A 1 5.81 10.09 -14.95
N ALA A 2 6.08 8.84 -14.54
CA ALA A 2 5.10 7.98 -13.83
C ALA A 2 5.22 8.04 -12.28
N LYS A 3 6.28 8.66 -11.74
CA LYS A 3 6.62 8.67 -10.31
C LYS A 3 5.93 9.76 -9.46
N ASN A 4 5.08 10.60 -10.07
CA ASN A 4 4.40 11.70 -9.35
C ASN A 4 3.02 11.33 -8.84
N LEU A 5 2.47 10.20 -9.28
CA LEU A 5 1.15 9.77 -8.84
C LEU A 5 1.17 9.50 -7.33
N CYS A 6 2.09 8.68 -6.81
CA CYS A 6 2.15 8.33 -5.38
C CYS A 6 2.36 9.54 -4.44
N LYS A 7 3.07 10.60 -4.89
CA LYS A 7 3.24 11.85 -4.13
C LYS A 7 1.92 12.63 -3.97
N ASP A 8 1.07 12.64 -5.00
CA ASP A 8 -0.17 13.40 -5.01
C ASP A 8 -1.35 12.66 -4.35
N TYR A 9 -1.31 11.31 -4.28
CA TYR A 9 -2.33 10.50 -3.61
C TYR A 9 -2.43 10.79 -2.09
N PHE A 10 -1.34 11.22 -1.46
CA PHE A 10 -1.24 11.32 0.00
C PHE A 10 -2.08 12.47 0.62
N LEU A 11 -2.40 13.54 -0.13
CA LEU A 11 -3.06 14.72 0.43
C LEU A 11 -4.61 14.63 0.52
N GLN A 12 -5.25 13.59 -0.02
CA GLN A 12 -6.71 13.46 -0.02
C GLN A 12 -7.28 12.52 1.08
N PHE A 13 -6.46 11.77 1.81
CA PHE A 13 -6.95 10.71 2.71
C PHE A 13 -7.06 11.10 4.21
N VAL A 14 -6.88 12.37 4.59
CA VAL A 14 -6.91 12.78 6.01
C VAL A 14 -8.34 12.94 6.59
N THR A 15 -9.40 12.86 5.78
CA THR A 15 -10.77 13.13 6.26
C THR A 15 -11.78 12.07 5.84
N CYS A 16 -11.66 10.84 6.33
CA CYS A 16 -12.84 10.01 6.55
C CYS A 16 -12.57 8.91 7.58
N GLN A 17 -12.90 9.17 8.84
CA GLN A 17 -13.06 8.11 9.84
C GLN A 17 -14.31 7.32 9.46
N ASN A 18 -14.16 6.01 9.22
CA ASN A 18 -15.29 5.09 9.22
C ASN A 18 -15.06 4.03 10.31
N PRO A 19 -15.90 3.96 11.35
CA PRO A 19 -15.72 3.01 12.45
C PRO A 19 -16.38 1.68 12.07
N LEU A 20 -15.58 0.65 11.81
CA LEU A 20 -16.07 -0.73 11.83
C LEU A 20 -15.32 -1.54 12.89
N SER A 21 -16.15 -2.04 13.80
CA SER A 21 -15.87 -2.80 15.01
C SER A 21 -15.30 -4.20 14.74
N HIS A 22 -14.48 -4.64 15.71
CA HIS A 22 -14.01 -5.99 16.00
C HIS A 22 -14.85 -7.16 15.45
N THR A 23 -14.18 -8.15 14.82
CA THR A 23 -13.83 -9.46 15.42
C THR A 23 -13.16 -10.39 14.38
N ALA A 24 -12.48 -11.42 14.91
CA ALA A 24 -12.06 -12.67 14.26
C ALA A 24 -10.72 -12.72 13.48
N SER A 25 -9.68 -13.11 14.24
CA SER A 25 -8.81 -14.28 13.98
C SER A 25 -8.63 -14.77 12.54
N GLY A 26 -7.40 -14.61 12.05
CA GLY A 26 -6.86 -15.35 10.91
C GLY A 26 -5.94 -14.47 10.09
N VAL A 27 -4.66 -14.39 10.45
CA VAL A 27 -3.66 -13.77 9.56
C VAL A 27 -3.60 -14.65 8.31
N PRO A 28 -4.00 -14.18 7.12
CA PRO A 28 -3.86 -14.98 5.90
C PRO A 28 -2.37 -15.28 5.72
N LYS A 29 -2.01 -16.51 5.41
CA LYS A 29 -0.63 -16.86 5.03
C LYS A 29 -0.29 -16.09 3.74
N THR A 30 0.26 -14.88 3.86
CA THR A 30 0.51 -13.94 2.76
C THR A 30 1.70 -14.33 1.86
N GLN A 31 2.15 -15.58 1.86
CA GLN A 31 3.51 -15.91 1.41
C GLN A 31 3.67 -16.26 -0.09
N SER A 32 2.64 -16.18 -0.93
CA SER A 32 2.76 -16.71 -2.31
C SER A 32 2.66 -15.72 -3.47
N ALA A 33 2.39 -14.44 -3.23
CA ALA A 33 2.30 -13.45 -4.32
C ALA A 33 3.66 -12.72 -4.50
N SER A 34 4.15 -12.69 -5.74
CA SER A 34 5.35 -11.91 -6.08
C SER A 34 5.17 -10.42 -5.83
N VAL A 35 6.26 -9.68 -5.60
CA VAL A 35 6.26 -8.20 -5.47
C VAL A 35 5.47 -7.57 -6.61
N ALA A 36 5.80 -7.91 -7.86
CA ALA A 36 5.06 -7.41 -9.02
C ALA A 36 3.55 -7.74 -9.02
N SER A 37 3.12 -8.84 -8.39
CA SER A 37 1.68 -9.12 -8.24
C SER A 37 1.04 -8.19 -7.21
N GLN A 38 1.75 -7.92 -6.11
CA GLN A 38 1.31 -7.04 -5.04
C GLN A 38 1.15 -5.60 -5.55
N ASP A 39 2.15 -5.08 -6.29
CA ASP A 39 2.09 -3.74 -6.91
C ASP A 39 0.86 -3.60 -7.80
N TYR A 40 0.55 -4.62 -8.60
CA TYR A 40 -0.62 -4.59 -9.47
C TYR A 40 -1.93 -4.56 -8.69
N LEU A 41 -2.04 -5.36 -7.63
CA LEU A 41 -3.26 -5.42 -6.82
C LEU A 41 -3.49 -4.09 -6.09
N GLU A 42 -2.44 -3.49 -5.56
CA GLU A 42 -2.47 -2.15 -4.98
C GLU A 42 -2.92 -1.10 -6.01
N GLN A 43 -2.32 -1.08 -7.19
CA GLN A 43 -2.72 -0.12 -8.23
C GLN A 43 -4.16 -0.32 -8.71
N ILE A 44 -4.60 -1.58 -8.84
CA ILE A 44 -6.00 -1.88 -9.18
C ILE A 44 -6.93 -1.38 -8.05
N PHE A 45 -6.57 -1.62 -6.79
CA PHE A 45 -7.34 -1.15 -5.64
C PHE A 45 -7.49 0.37 -5.66
N HIS A 46 -6.40 1.12 -5.81
CA HIS A 46 -6.44 2.58 -5.86
C HIS A 46 -7.26 3.12 -7.04
N LEU A 47 -7.16 2.50 -8.23
CA LEU A 47 -7.97 2.90 -9.38
C LEU A 47 -9.47 2.67 -9.15
N ILE A 48 -9.83 1.55 -8.51
CA ILE A 48 -11.22 1.24 -8.14
C ILE A 48 -11.74 2.24 -7.10
N GLU A 49 -10.99 2.52 -6.04
CA GLU A 49 -11.40 3.49 -5.02
C GLU A 49 -11.61 4.90 -5.61
N GLN A 50 -10.79 5.28 -6.59
CA GLN A 50 -10.90 6.62 -7.19
C GLN A 50 -12.00 6.76 -8.24
N LYS A 51 -12.20 5.76 -9.09
CA LYS A 51 -13.00 5.88 -10.32
C LYS A 51 -14.08 4.81 -10.45
N GLY A 52 -14.13 3.86 -9.52
CA GLY A 52 -15.03 2.70 -9.53
C GLY A 52 -14.59 1.55 -10.44
N TYR A 53 -13.47 1.68 -11.16
CA TYR A 53 -12.97 0.66 -12.08
C TYR A 53 -11.46 0.78 -12.37
N ALA A 54 -10.83 -0.33 -12.75
CA ALA A 54 -9.45 -0.34 -13.24
C ALA A 54 -9.37 -0.78 -14.72
N ARG A 55 -8.73 0.05 -15.56
CA ARG A 55 -8.43 -0.29 -16.96
C ARG A 55 -6.95 -0.58 -17.15
N ALA A 56 -6.62 -1.49 -18.05
CA ALA A 56 -5.23 -1.86 -18.37
C ALA A 56 -4.37 -0.64 -18.78
N VAL A 57 -4.95 0.34 -19.48
CA VAL A 57 -4.25 1.58 -19.86
C VAL A 57 -3.88 2.45 -18.65
N ASP A 58 -4.73 2.49 -17.63
CA ASP A 58 -4.49 3.28 -16.42
C ASP A 58 -3.45 2.56 -15.54
N ILE A 59 -3.56 1.23 -15.41
CA ILE A 59 -2.57 0.40 -14.71
C ILE A 59 -1.18 0.55 -15.35
N ALA A 60 -1.10 0.44 -16.68
CA ALA A 60 0.15 0.59 -17.43
C ALA A 60 0.78 1.97 -17.21
N ARG A 61 -0.03 3.03 -17.21
CA ARG A 61 0.41 4.41 -16.98
C ARG A 61 0.97 4.58 -15.56
N ASN A 62 0.25 4.11 -14.55
CA ASN A 62 0.63 4.27 -13.15
C ASN A 62 1.92 3.50 -12.84
N LEU A 63 2.04 2.27 -13.32
CA LEU A 63 3.23 1.44 -13.11
C LEU A 63 4.39 1.78 -14.04
N GLY A 64 4.18 2.63 -15.06
CA GLY A 64 5.22 3.01 -16.02
C GLY A 64 5.70 1.86 -16.92
N ILE A 65 4.81 0.93 -17.26
CA ILE A 65 5.12 -0.29 -18.03
C ILE A 65 4.21 -0.42 -19.27
N SER A 66 4.51 -1.39 -20.15
CA SER A 66 3.73 -1.60 -21.36
C SER A 66 2.34 -2.22 -21.08
N GLN A 67 1.34 -1.90 -21.91
CA GLN A 67 0.02 -2.53 -21.83
C GLN A 67 0.08 -4.05 -22.10
N ALA A 68 1.05 -4.50 -22.90
CA ALA A 68 1.28 -5.93 -23.13
C ALA A 68 1.72 -6.64 -21.83
N SER A 69 2.64 -6.04 -21.08
CA SER A 69 3.06 -6.51 -19.77
C SER A 69 1.88 -6.56 -18.79
N VAL A 70 1.05 -5.51 -18.79
CA VAL A 70 -0.16 -5.47 -17.96
C VAL A 70 -1.13 -6.60 -18.32
N SER A 71 -1.36 -6.83 -19.60
CA SER A 71 -2.29 -7.88 -20.06
C SER A 71 -1.80 -9.28 -19.65
N ALA A 72 -0.50 -9.54 -19.76
CA ALA A 72 0.11 -10.78 -19.30
C ALA A 72 -0.04 -10.97 -17.79
N MET A 73 0.22 -9.93 -16.99
CA MET A 73 0.06 -10.00 -15.54
C MET A 73 -1.40 -10.15 -15.12
N LEU A 74 -2.34 -9.42 -15.73
CA LEU A 74 -3.77 -9.55 -15.45
C LEU A 74 -4.28 -10.97 -15.72
N LYS A 75 -3.81 -11.61 -16.80
CA LYS A 75 -4.11 -13.02 -17.06
C LYS A 75 -3.60 -13.94 -15.95
N ARG A 76 -2.37 -13.71 -15.48
CA ARG A 76 -1.80 -14.47 -14.36
C ARG A 76 -2.59 -14.26 -13.07
N LEU A 77 -2.90 -13.02 -12.70
CA LEU A 77 -3.70 -12.70 -11.52
C LEU A 77 -5.11 -13.31 -11.60
N GLY A 78 -5.70 -13.39 -12.80
CA GLY A 78 -6.96 -14.08 -13.03
C GLY A 78 -6.86 -15.58 -12.78
N ASN A 79 -5.79 -16.24 -13.25
CA ASN A 79 -5.52 -17.65 -12.97
C ASN A 79 -5.29 -17.93 -11.47
N GLU A 80 -4.80 -16.94 -10.72
CA GLU A 80 -4.60 -17.01 -9.27
C GLU A 80 -5.86 -16.64 -8.46
N GLU A 81 -6.96 -16.35 -9.15
CA GLU A 81 -8.27 -15.92 -8.61
C GLU A 81 -8.19 -14.63 -7.78
N LEU A 82 -7.25 -13.74 -8.12
CA LEU A 82 -7.05 -12.46 -7.45
C LEU A 82 -7.82 -11.32 -8.13
N VAL A 83 -8.10 -11.47 -9.43
CA VAL A 83 -8.89 -10.51 -10.20
C VAL A 83 -9.89 -11.23 -11.09
N VAL A 84 -10.97 -10.55 -11.45
CA VAL A 84 -11.86 -10.98 -12.53
C VAL A 84 -12.12 -9.83 -13.49
N TYR A 85 -12.47 -10.19 -14.73
CA TYR A 85 -12.77 -9.22 -15.78
C TYR A 85 -14.29 -9.11 -15.95
N GLU A 86 -14.83 -7.91 -15.74
CA GLU A 86 -16.24 -7.61 -15.99
C GLU A 86 -16.40 -6.84 -17.30
N ARG A 87 -17.32 -7.32 -18.14
CA ARG A 87 -17.67 -6.62 -19.39
C ARG A 87 -18.11 -5.19 -19.08
N TYR A 88 -17.53 -4.22 -19.78
CA TYR A 88 -17.73 -2.77 -19.62
C TYR A 88 -17.16 -2.13 -18.33
N ARG A 89 -16.83 -2.91 -17.29
CA ARG A 89 -16.27 -2.41 -16.02
C ARG A 89 -14.77 -2.62 -15.89
N GLY A 90 -14.15 -3.43 -16.75
CA GLY A 90 -12.71 -3.65 -16.70
C GLY A 90 -12.32 -4.68 -15.63
N VAL A 91 -11.18 -4.47 -14.99
CA VAL A 91 -10.66 -5.40 -13.99
C VAL A 91 -11.21 -5.02 -12.61
N ILE A 92 -11.69 -6.02 -11.88
CA ILE A 92 -12.08 -5.89 -10.47
C ILE A 92 -11.30 -6.90 -9.61
N LEU A 93 -11.09 -6.55 -8.34
CA LEU A 93 -10.48 -7.45 -7.36
C LEU A 93 -11.52 -8.47 -6.88
N THR A 94 -11.11 -9.73 -6.74
CA THR A 94 -11.86 -10.68 -5.92
C THR A 94 -11.69 -10.34 -4.45
N GLN A 95 -12.42 -11.01 -3.55
CA GLN A 95 -12.20 -10.85 -2.11
C GLN A 95 -10.73 -11.15 -1.74
N LYS A 96 -10.19 -12.26 -2.26
CA LYS A 96 -8.79 -12.66 -2.05
C LYS A 96 -7.79 -11.63 -2.56
N GLY A 97 -8.05 -11.04 -3.75
CA GLY A 97 -7.22 -9.97 -4.29
C GLY A 97 -7.30 -8.68 -3.48
N SER A 98 -8.50 -8.34 -3.02
CA SER A 98 -8.75 -7.16 -2.17
C SER A 98 -8.06 -7.28 -0.82
N ASP A 99 -8.15 -8.44 -0.16
CA ASP A 99 -7.48 -8.69 1.11
C ASP A 99 -5.95 -8.53 0.98
N LEU A 100 -5.38 -9.02 -0.13
CA LEU A 100 -3.96 -8.90 -0.40
C LEU A 100 -3.55 -7.45 -0.72
N ALA A 101 -4.33 -6.73 -1.54
CA ALA A 101 -4.09 -5.31 -1.84
C ALA A 101 -4.13 -4.47 -0.56
N GLN A 102 -5.17 -4.62 0.25
CA GLN A 102 -5.33 -3.90 1.51
C GLN A 102 -4.20 -4.21 2.49
N TYR A 103 -3.69 -5.44 2.48
CA TYR A 103 -2.57 -5.80 3.34
C TYR A 103 -1.27 -5.09 2.94
N VAL A 104 -1.00 -4.94 1.64
CA VAL A 104 0.15 -4.17 1.13
C VAL A 104 -0.02 -2.68 1.44
N ILE A 105 -1.18 -2.11 1.13
CA ILE A 105 -1.53 -0.72 1.46
C ILE A 105 -1.37 -0.46 2.96
N LYS A 106 -1.78 -1.41 3.82
CA LYS A 106 -1.64 -1.25 5.26
C LYS A 106 -0.17 -1.16 5.69
N ARG A 107 0.72 -1.91 5.04
CA ARG A 107 2.16 -1.84 5.30
C ARG A 107 2.71 -0.50 4.84
N HIS A 108 2.35 -0.04 3.64
CA HIS A 108 2.70 1.28 3.12
C HIS A 108 2.36 2.39 4.12
N GLU A 109 1.10 2.42 4.59
CA GLU A 109 0.59 3.42 5.52
C GLU A 109 1.37 3.45 6.85
N VAL A 110 1.55 2.28 7.46
CA VAL A 110 2.21 2.17 8.77
C VAL A 110 3.67 2.58 8.66
N LEU A 111 4.38 2.13 7.62
CA LEU A 111 5.77 2.49 7.38
C LEU A 111 5.91 3.98 7.13
N THR A 112 5.11 4.54 6.23
CA THR A 112 5.12 5.97 5.90
C THR A 112 4.88 6.81 7.16
N ARG A 113 3.84 6.49 7.93
CA ARG A 113 3.52 7.20 9.17
C ARG A 113 4.66 7.10 10.18
N LEU A 114 5.21 5.91 10.38
CA LEU A 114 6.33 5.69 11.30
C LEU A 114 7.56 6.53 10.91
N LEU A 115 7.98 6.47 9.65
CA LEU A 115 9.20 7.14 9.17
C LEU A 115 9.09 8.67 9.25
N ARG A 116 7.90 9.25 9.07
CA ARG A 116 7.68 10.69 9.26
C ARG A 116 7.99 11.17 10.68
N HIS A 117 7.83 10.32 11.70
CA HIS A 117 8.23 10.68 13.06
C HIS A 117 9.75 10.81 13.23
N PHE A 118 10.56 10.30 12.31
CA PHE A 118 12.02 10.39 12.38
C PHE A 118 12.57 11.66 11.74
N GLY A 119 11.74 12.43 11.02
CA GLY A 119 12.14 13.70 10.40
C GLY A 119 13.00 13.53 9.15
N LEU A 120 12.84 12.40 8.47
CA LEU A 120 13.36 12.16 7.12
C LEU A 120 12.58 13.02 6.11
N ASP A 121 13.18 13.33 4.97
CA ASP A 121 12.48 13.99 3.87
C ASP A 121 11.53 13.01 3.15
N GLU A 122 10.49 13.54 2.51
CA GLU A 122 9.45 12.72 1.88
C GLU A 122 9.96 11.85 0.73
N ASP A 123 11.05 12.24 0.04
CA ASP A 123 11.60 11.43 -1.06
C ASP A 123 12.32 10.19 -0.53
N THR A 124 13.07 10.34 0.56
CA THR A 124 13.67 9.22 1.29
C THR A 124 12.58 8.30 1.85
N ILE A 125 11.55 8.85 2.50
CA ILE A 125 10.44 8.05 3.05
C ILE A 125 9.78 7.24 1.94
N TYR A 126 9.47 7.88 0.82
CA TYR A 126 8.84 7.21 -0.31
C TYR A 126 9.69 6.03 -0.82
N GLN A 127 10.99 6.25 -1.08
CA GLN A 127 11.87 5.20 -1.60
C GLN A 127 12.05 4.03 -0.62
N ASP A 128 12.17 4.33 0.67
CA ASP A 128 12.35 3.31 1.70
C ASP A 128 11.07 2.49 1.91
N VAL A 129 9.89 3.15 1.94
CA VAL A 129 8.60 2.48 2.11
C VAL A 129 8.34 1.49 0.97
N GLU A 130 8.50 1.91 -0.28
CA GLU A 130 8.30 1.06 -1.47
C GLU A 130 9.23 -0.16 -1.44
N GLY A 131 10.47 0.01 -0.96
CA GLY A 131 11.40 -1.11 -0.77
C GLY A 131 11.00 -2.06 0.37
N MET A 132 10.40 -1.54 1.43
CA MET A 132 10.12 -2.29 2.66
C MET A 132 8.77 -2.99 2.67
N GLU A 133 7.74 -2.39 2.08
CA GLU A 133 6.34 -2.80 2.27
C GLU A 133 6.04 -4.22 1.80
N HIS A 134 6.76 -4.75 0.81
CA HIS A 134 6.57 -6.14 0.38
C HIS A 134 7.34 -7.15 1.24
N HIS A 135 8.31 -6.69 2.03
CA HIS A 135 9.31 -7.54 2.68
C HIS A 135 9.16 -7.63 4.20
N ILE A 136 8.32 -6.81 4.82
CA ILE A 136 8.12 -6.86 6.28
C ILE A 136 7.16 -7.98 6.71
N SER A 137 7.49 -8.66 7.79
CA SER A 137 6.62 -9.68 8.39
C SER A 137 5.40 -9.06 9.08
N ALA A 138 4.35 -9.85 9.28
CA ALA A 138 3.18 -9.40 10.04
C ALA A 138 3.54 -9.04 11.50
N GLN A 139 4.50 -9.73 12.10
CA GLN A 139 4.99 -9.46 13.45
C GLN A 139 5.71 -8.11 13.51
N THR A 140 6.58 -7.82 12.53
CA THR A 140 7.28 -6.54 12.40
C THR A 140 6.29 -5.40 12.19
N LEU A 141 5.33 -5.58 11.26
CA LEU A 141 4.28 -4.60 11.01
C LEU A 141 3.48 -4.28 12.28
N LYS A 142 3.14 -5.30 13.09
CA LYS A 142 2.44 -5.11 14.36
C LYS A 142 3.27 -4.27 15.33
N ALA A 143 4.56 -4.56 15.47
CA ALA A 143 5.46 -3.79 16.33
C ALA A 143 5.58 -2.34 15.85
N PHE A 144 5.73 -2.11 14.54
CA PHE A 144 5.78 -0.78 13.94
C PHE A 144 4.47 -0.01 14.10
N THR A 145 3.33 -0.70 14.02
CA THR A 145 2.01 -0.10 14.25
C THR A 145 1.89 0.41 15.69
N ILE A 146 2.28 -0.40 16.67
CA ILE A 146 2.28 0.00 18.08
C ILE A 146 3.22 1.19 18.29
N LEU A 147 4.46 1.10 17.77
CA LEU A 147 5.43 2.19 17.89
C LEU A 147 4.93 3.49 17.27
N ALA A 148 4.34 3.45 16.07
CA ALA A 148 3.77 4.63 15.44
C ALA A 148 2.66 5.24 16.31
N ASN A 149 1.77 4.42 16.86
CA ASN A 149 0.71 4.90 17.75
C ASN A 149 1.25 5.57 19.02
N GLU A 150 2.28 5.01 19.65
CA GLU A 150 2.91 5.64 20.83
C GLU A 150 3.57 6.98 20.47
N LEU A 151 4.18 7.08 19.29
CA LEU A 151 4.78 8.33 18.80
C LEU A 151 3.73 9.38 18.41
N ASP A 152 2.57 8.96 17.92
CA ASP A 152 1.41 9.82 17.69
C ASP A 152 0.88 10.41 19.00
N LEU A 153 0.87 9.61 20.09
CA LEU A 153 0.36 10.01 21.40
C LEU A 153 1.33 10.87 22.22
N ASP A 154 2.65 10.72 22.03
CA ASP A 154 3.67 11.50 22.74
C ASP A 154 4.57 12.35 21.80
N PRO A 155 4.14 13.58 21.48
CA PRO A 155 4.95 14.53 20.71
C PRO A 155 6.29 14.89 21.39
N GLY A 156 6.40 14.76 22.72
CA GLY A 156 7.63 15.03 23.48
C GLY A 156 8.70 13.98 23.22
N LEU A 157 8.31 12.70 23.22
CA LEU A 157 9.16 11.59 22.79
C LEU A 157 9.61 11.76 21.34
N CYS A 158 8.68 12.10 20.43
CA CYS A 158 8.99 12.34 19.03
C CYS A 158 10.08 13.43 18.85
N ARG A 159 9.93 14.59 19.52
CA ARG A 159 10.95 15.66 19.50
C ARG A 159 12.30 15.18 20.03
N THR A 160 12.30 14.40 21.10
CA THR A 160 13.52 13.85 21.70
C THR A 160 14.25 12.91 20.76
N LEU A 161 13.51 12.00 20.10
CA LEU A 161 14.05 11.08 19.10
C LEU A 161 14.65 11.82 17.90
N LYS A 162 13.90 12.77 17.31
CA LYS A 162 14.40 13.60 16.20
C LYS A 162 15.72 14.30 16.55
N ARG A 163 15.85 14.83 17.77
CA ARG A 163 17.11 15.47 18.23
C ARG A 163 18.26 14.47 18.33
N LYS A 164 18.01 13.23 18.79
CA LYS A 164 19.03 12.18 18.89
C LYS A 164 19.49 11.73 17.50
N ILE A 165 18.55 11.48 16.59
CA ILE A 165 18.82 11.05 15.21
C ILE A 165 19.67 12.09 14.48
N ARG A 166 19.34 13.39 14.59
CA ARG A 166 20.13 14.48 13.96
C ARG A 166 21.56 14.63 14.48
N ARG A 167 21.91 13.97 15.59
CA ARG A 167 23.25 14.04 16.20
C ARG A 167 24.05 12.75 16.00
N ALA A 168 23.42 11.69 15.50
CA ALA A 168 24.06 10.44 15.13
C ALA A 168 24.70 10.59 13.75
#